data_AF-A0A0G4ME44-F1
#
_entry.id   AF-A0A0G4ME44-F1
#
_cell.length_a   1.000
_cell.length_b   1.000
_cell.length_c   1.000
_cell.angle_alpha   90.00
_cell.angle_beta   90.00
_cell.angle_gamma   90.00
#
_symmetry.space_group_name_H-M   'P 1'
#
loop_
_entity.id
_entity.type
_entity.pdbx_description
1 polymer ?
#
loop_
_entity_poly.entity_id
_entity_poly.type
_entity_poly.pdbx_seq_one_letter_code
_entity_poly.pdbx_strand_id
1 'polypeptide(L)'
;MADELASGHEDLIAALLKNLEAASQESSKKNVGVIRSVCSALDSLVGEGLEADLMKVYGPKLIVPMGKLLNHEDSGVKAAAAGAIGAIAFSMGGEAFKPYFKDVMSALGQYVTVTGDDDTLALRSSVCDSMGRIAGAVGPEAFQPYVVDL
;
A
#
# COMPACT_ATOMS: atom_id res chain seq x y z
N MET A 1 7.50 -13.02 22.20
CA MET A 1 7.85 -13.01 20.76
C MET A 1 7.24 -11.81 20.04
N ALA A 2 5.92 -11.61 19.98
CA ALA A 2 5.34 -10.41 19.34
C ALA A 2 5.79 -9.08 20.00
N ASP A 3 5.86 -9.03 21.34
CA ASP A 3 6.30 -7.82 22.09
C ASP A 3 7.78 -7.46 21.91
N GLU A 4 8.66 -8.41 21.58
CA GLU A 4 10.09 -8.11 21.39
C GLU A 4 10.34 -7.48 20.01
N LEU A 5 9.54 -7.85 18.99
CA LEU A 5 9.61 -7.24 17.65
C LEU A 5 9.03 -5.83 17.60
N ALA A 6 8.03 -5.53 18.44
CA ALA A 6 7.43 -4.20 18.53
C ALA A 6 8.46 -3.08 18.76
N SER A 7 9.47 -3.36 19.59
CA SER A 7 10.56 -2.43 19.91
C SER A 7 11.43 -2.02 18.70
N GLY A 8 11.43 -2.82 17.63
CA GLY A 8 12.22 -2.56 16.41
C GLY A 8 11.39 -2.07 15.22
N HIS A 9 10.07 -1.94 15.35
CA HIS A 9 9.21 -1.57 14.21
C HIS A 9 9.53 -0.17 13.65
N GLU A 10 9.87 0.78 14.52
CA GLU A 10 10.27 2.13 14.08
C GLU A 10 11.54 2.10 13.21
N ASP A 11 12.57 1.40 13.70
CA ASP A 11 13.84 1.23 12.99
C ASP A 11 13.66 0.48 11.65
N LEU A 12 12.80 -0.54 11.64
CA LEU A 12 12.46 -1.28 10.43
C LEU A 12 11.76 -0.40 9.40
N ILE A 13 10.75 0.38 9.79
CA ILE A 13 10.04 1.30 8.89
C ILE A 13 11.01 2.34 8.32
N ALA A 14 11.86 2.92 9.18
CA ALA A 14 12.87 3.88 8.75
C ALA A 14 13.86 3.28 7.74
N ALA A 15 14.33 2.05 7.98
CA ALA A 15 15.22 1.34 7.07
C ALA A 15 14.55 1.00 5.73
N LEU A 16 13.28 0.57 5.75
CA LEU A 16 12.49 0.29 4.55
C LEU A 16 12.30 1.56 3.71
N LEU A 17 11.91 2.68 4.34
CA LEU A 17 11.76 3.97 3.66
C LEU A 17 13.08 4.45 3.03
N LYS A 18 14.19 4.35 3.77
CA LYS A 18 15.52 4.70 3.25
C LYS A 18 15.91 3.85 2.03
N ASN A 19 15.64 2.55 2.08
CA ASN A 19 15.92 1.65 0.95
C ASN A 19 15.03 1.95 -0.25
N LEU A 20 13.76 2.30 -0.01
CA LEU A 20 12.84 2.71 -1.06
C LEU A 20 13.35 3.99 -1.75
N GLU A 21 13.72 5.00 -0.97
CA GLU A 21 14.23 6.28 -1.50
C GLU A 21 15.49 6.07 -2.33
N ALA A 22 16.43 5.25 -1.85
CA ALA A 22 17.66 4.93 -2.56
C ALA A 22 17.41 4.17 -3.87
N ALA A 23 16.53 3.16 -3.83
CA ALA A 23 16.19 2.37 -5.02
C ALA A 23 15.39 3.19 -6.05
N SER A 24 14.64 4.20 -5.61
CA SER A 24 13.83 5.04 -6.50
C SER A 24 14.64 6.09 -7.28
N GLN A 25 15.94 6.27 -6.99
CA GLN A 25 16.78 7.26 -7.69
C GLN A 25 17.16 6.86 -9.12
N GLU A 26 17.19 5.57 -9.43
CA GLU A 26 17.62 5.04 -10.73
C GLU A 26 16.78 3.84 -11.14
N SER A 27 16.30 3.81 -12.39
CA SER A 27 15.60 2.64 -12.91
C SER A 27 16.62 1.56 -13.32
N SER A 28 16.70 0.50 -12.53
CA SER A 28 17.46 -0.71 -12.84
C SER A 28 16.69 -1.95 -12.40
N LYS A 29 16.91 -3.10 -13.06
CA LYS A 29 16.23 -4.36 -12.67
C LYS A 29 16.42 -4.71 -11.20
N LYS A 30 17.61 -4.42 -10.66
CA LYS A 30 17.92 -4.62 -9.25
C LYS A 30 17.07 -3.70 -8.37
N ASN A 31 16.98 -2.41 -8.72
CA ASN A 31 16.21 -1.43 -7.96
C ASN A 31 14.71 -1.72 -8.00
N VAL A 32 14.17 -2.14 -9.15
CA VAL A 32 12.79 -2.62 -9.27
C VAL A 32 12.51 -3.77 -8.29
N GLY A 33 13.43 -4.75 -8.21
CA GLY A 33 13.33 -5.83 -7.24
C GLY A 33 13.34 -5.35 -5.79
N VAL A 34 14.21 -4.39 -5.46
CA VAL A 34 14.25 -3.78 -4.11
C VAL A 34 12.95 -3.05 -3.79
N ILE A 35 12.41 -2.25 -4.71
CA ILE A 35 11.16 -1.50 -4.52
C ILE A 35 10.02 -2.48 -4.23
N ARG A 36 9.87 -3.55 -5.02
CA ARG A 36 8.85 -4.59 -4.78
C ARG A 36 8.99 -5.20 -3.39
N SER A 37 10.20 -5.63 -3.03
CA SER A 37 10.47 -6.26 -1.74
C SER A 37 10.18 -5.32 -0.57
N VAL A 38 10.49 -4.03 -0.70
CA VAL A 38 10.15 -3.04 0.33
C VAL A 38 8.63 -2.88 0.47
N CYS A 39 7.89 -2.79 -0.63
CA CYS A 39 6.44 -2.67 -0.59
C CYS A 39 5.80 -3.91 0.05
N SER A 40 6.25 -5.12 -0.33
CA SER A 40 5.77 -6.37 0.28
C SER A 40 6.12 -6.47 1.76
N ALA A 41 7.31 -6.03 2.17
CA ALA A 41 7.69 -5.98 3.58
C ALA A 41 6.83 -5.00 4.39
N LEU A 42 6.49 -3.84 3.81
CA LEU A 42 5.55 -2.89 4.42
C LEU A 42 4.14 -3.46 4.52
N ASP A 43 3.64 -4.12 3.47
CA ASP A 43 2.33 -4.80 3.48
C ASP A 43 2.25 -5.81 4.62
N SER A 44 3.22 -6.73 4.72
CA SER A 44 3.28 -7.70 5.82
C SER A 44 3.43 -7.05 7.19
N LEU A 45 4.41 -6.16 7.37
CA LEU A 45 4.68 -5.51 8.66
C LEU A 45 3.47 -4.74 9.18
N VAL A 46 2.79 -4.00 8.30
CA VAL A 46 1.62 -3.19 8.68
C VAL A 46 0.38 -4.05 8.83
N GLY A 47 0.19 -5.03 7.94
CA GLY A 47 -0.97 -5.93 7.94
C GLY A 47 -1.00 -6.91 9.11
N GLU A 48 0.16 -7.31 9.64
CA GLU A 48 0.25 -8.20 10.81
C GLU A 48 0.04 -7.48 12.15
N GLY A 49 -0.10 -6.15 12.13
CA GLY A 49 -0.44 -5.35 13.31
C GLY A 49 0.72 -4.50 13.81
N LEU A 50 1.05 -3.44 13.05
CA LEU A 50 1.86 -2.34 13.56
C LEU A 50 1.13 -1.62 14.70
N GLU A 51 1.88 -1.15 15.70
CA GLU A 51 1.33 -0.37 16.81
C GLU A 51 0.61 0.88 16.30
N ALA A 52 -0.59 1.15 16.84
CA ALA A 52 -1.44 2.25 16.38
C ALA A 52 -0.74 3.62 16.50
N ASP A 53 0.10 3.82 17.51
CA ASP A 53 0.83 5.08 17.70
C ASP A 53 1.94 5.28 16.66
N LEU A 54 2.65 4.21 16.28
CA LEU A 54 3.57 4.27 15.14
C LEU A 54 2.81 4.53 13.83
N MET A 55 1.65 3.90 13.64
CA MET A 55 0.85 4.09 12.44
C MET A 55 0.35 5.54 12.28
N LYS A 56 0.02 6.23 13.39
CA LYS A 56 -0.32 7.66 13.38
C LYS A 56 0.84 8.53 12.89
N VAL A 57 2.08 8.18 13.23
CA VAL A 57 3.29 8.93 12.86
C VAL A 57 3.73 8.60 11.42
N TYR A 58 3.72 7.32 11.06
CA TYR A 58 4.30 6.82 9.82
C TYR A 58 3.29 6.68 8.67
N GLY A 59 1.99 6.52 8.94
CA GLY A 59 0.98 6.32 7.90
C GLY A 59 0.98 7.39 6.82
N PRO A 60 0.91 8.68 7.19
CA PRO A 60 1.07 9.78 6.23
C PRO A 60 2.38 9.73 5.43
N LYS A 61 3.48 9.29 6.06
CA LYS A 61 4.81 9.19 5.44
C LYS A 61 4.95 7.99 4.51
N LEU A 62 4.16 6.94 4.72
CA LEU A 62 4.17 5.72 3.93
C LEU A 62 3.22 5.82 2.73
N ILE A 63 2.02 6.37 2.93
CA ILE A 63 0.96 6.31 1.93
C ILE A 63 1.29 7.14 0.68
N VAL A 64 1.94 8.29 0.85
CA VAL A 64 2.29 9.19 -0.27
C VAL A 64 3.35 8.56 -1.19
N PRO A 65 4.48 8.02 -0.69
CA PRO A 65 5.41 7.25 -1.52
C PRO A 65 4.76 6.07 -2.23
N MET A 66 3.94 5.27 -1.54
CA MET A 66 3.28 4.12 -2.17
C MET A 66 2.32 4.54 -3.29
N GLY A 67 1.56 5.62 -3.09
CA GLY A 67 0.68 6.18 -4.11
C GLY A 67 1.44 6.61 -5.38
N LYS A 68 2.66 7.13 -5.25
CA LYS A 68 3.52 7.46 -6.41
C LYS A 68 3.92 6.21 -7.20
N LEU A 69 4.20 5.11 -6.52
CA LEU A 69 4.61 3.85 -7.14
C LEU A 69 3.52 3.19 -7.98
N LEU A 70 2.25 3.55 -7.80
CA LEU A 70 1.17 3.10 -8.68
C LEU A 70 1.40 3.54 -10.14
N ASN A 71 2.13 4.62 -10.38
CA ASN A 71 2.47 5.09 -11.73
C ASN A 71 3.83 4.58 -12.25
N HIS A 72 4.45 3.62 -11.56
CA HIS A 72 5.72 3.03 -12.00
C HIS A 72 5.57 2.29 -13.34
N GLU A 73 6.65 2.01 -14.08
CA GLU A 73 6.54 1.28 -15.36
C GLU A 73 6.28 -0.23 -15.15
N ASP A 74 6.97 -0.84 -14.18
CA ASP A 74 6.84 -2.25 -13.79
C ASP A 74 5.51 -2.55 -13.06
N SER A 75 4.69 -3.43 -13.62
CA SER A 75 3.40 -3.85 -13.02
C SER A 75 3.55 -4.54 -11.68
N GLY A 76 4.67 -5.23 -11.44
CA GLY A 76 4.97 -5.86 -10.15
C GLY A 76 5.18 -4.83 -9.03
N VAL A 77 5.82 -3.70 -9.33
CA VAL A 77 5.94 -2.56 -8.40
C VAL A 77 4.56 -1.97 -8.09
N LYS A 78 3.71 -1.78 -9.11
CA LYS A 78 2.35 -1.29 -8.90
C LYS A 78 1.55 -2.21 -7.99
N ALA A 79 1.65 -3.53 -8.23
CA ALA A 79 0.94 -4.53 -7.45
C ALA A 79 1.42 -4.52 -5.99
N ALA A 80 2.73 -4.57 -5.76
CA ALA A 80 3.28 -4.54 -4.41
C ALA A 80 2.91 -3.24 -3.67
N ALA A 81 2.94 -2.09 -4.36
CA ALA A 81 2.53 -0.81 -3.80
C ALA A 81 1.04 -0.77 -3.46
N ALA A 82 0.17 -1.33 -4.30
CA ALA A 82 -1.27 -1.44 -4.02
C ALA A 82 -1.50 -2.23 -2.72
N GLY A 83 -0.90 -3.41 -2.58
CA GLY A 83 -0.97 -4.23 -1.37
C GLY A 83 -0.58 -3.45 -0.11
N ALA A 84 0.57 -2.77 -0.16
CA ALA A 84 1.04 -1.93 0.93
C ALA A 84 0.05 -0.80 1.29
N ILE A 85 -0.54 -0.13 0.28
CA ILE A 85 -1.58 0.89 0.51
C ILE A 85 -2.78 0.30 1.23
N GLY A 86 -3.24 -0.89 0.83
CA GLY A 86 -4.35 -1.59 1.47
C GLY A 86 -4.09 -1.87 2.95
N ALA A 87 -2.90 -2.39 3.28
CA ALA A 87 -2.49 -2.61 4.67
C ALA A 87 -2.38 -1.31 5.48
N ILE A 88 -1.76 -0.27 4.91
CA ILE A 88 -1.64 1.05 5.54
C ILE A 88 -3.01 1.66 5.82
N ALA A 89 -3.91 1.67 4.84
CA ALA A 89 -5.25 2.21 5.00
C ALA A 89 -6.03 1.46 6.10
N PHE A 90 -5.96 0.13 6.10
CA PHE A 90 -6.59 -0.70 7.13
C PHE A 90 -6.05 -0.40 8.54
N SER A 91 -4.72 -0.35 8.69
CA SER A 91 -4.07 -0.10 9.98
C SER A 91 -4.27 1.35 10.48
N MET A 92 -4.29 2.34 9.59
CA MET A 92 -4.58 3.74 9.94
C MET A 92 -6.02 3.93 10.45
N GLY A 93 -6.95 3.11 10.00
CA GLY A 93 -8.38 3.26 10.27
C GLY A 93 -9.02 4.42 9.52
N GLY A 94 -10.36 4.40 9.44
CA GLY A 94 -11.13 5.28 8.58
C GLY A 94 -10.91 6.78 8.81
N GLU A 95 -10.89 7.25 10.07
CA GLU A 95 -10.73 8.67 10.38
C GLU A 95 -9.37 9.24 9.94
N ALA A 96 -8.27 8.52 10.23
CA ALA A 96 -6.93 8.97 9.85
C ALA A 96 -6.66 8.80 8.35
N PHE A 97 -7.28 7.80 7.71
CA PHE A 97 -7.12 7.56 6.28
C PHE A 97 -8.02 8.46 5.40
N LYS A 98 -9.10 9.03 5.95
CA LYS A 98 -10.08 9.87 5.25
C LYS A 98 -9.48 10.96 4.34
N PRO A 99 -8.40 11.68 4.72
CA PRO A 99 -7.79 12.70 3.85
C PRO A 99 -7.19 12.13 2.56
N TYR A 100 -6.82 10.85 2.54
CA TYR A 100 -6.17 10.17 1.42
C TYR A 100 -7.13 9.31 0.60
N PHE A 101 -8.27 8.94 1.20
CA PHE A 101 -9.19 7.94 0.68
C PHE A 101 -9.59 8.19 -0.78
N LYS A 102 -10.05 9.41 -1.11
CA LYS A 102 -10.53 9.73 -2.46
C LYS A 102 -9.44 9.57 -3.52
N ASP A 103 -8.25 10.09 -3.24
CA ASP A 103 -7.12 10.07 -4.18
C ASP A 103 -6.60 8.65 -4.37
N VAL A 104 -6.51 7.88 -3.28
CA VAL A 104 -6.13 6.47 -3.32
C VAL A 104 -7.15 5.64 -4.12
N MET A 105 -8.44 5.81 -3.88
CA MET A 105 -9.47 5.08 -4.62
C MET A 105 -9.47 5.45 -6.10
N SER A 106 -9.23 6.72 -6.44
CA SER A 106 -9.07 7.14 -7.84
C SER A 106 -7.85 6.50 -8.49
N ALA A 107 -6.72 6.43 -7.77
CA ALA A 107 -5.48 5.85 -8.27
C ALA A 107 -5.55 4.32 -8.40
N LEU A 108 -6.26 3.63 -7.51
CA LEU A 108 -6.47 2.17 -7.59
C LEU A 108 -7.53 1.81 -8.64
N GLY A 109 -8.60 2.61 -8.75
CA GLY A 109 -9.74 2.36 -9.63
C GLY A 109 -9.37 2.15 -11.10
N GLN A 110 -8.31 2.80 -11.59
CA GLN A 110 -7.82 2.64 -12.97
C GLN A 110 -7.38 1.20 -13.31
N TYR A 111 -7.07 0.38 -12.32
CA TYR A 111 -6.59 -1.00 -12.49
C TYR A 111 -7.65 -2.07 -12.23
N VAL A 112 -8.88 -1.69 -11.84
CA VAL A 112 -9.92 -2.67 -11.45
C VAL A 112 -10.50 -3.40 -12.67
N THR A 113 -10.41 -2.80 -13.85
CA THR A 113 -10.99 -3.33 -15.10
C THR A 113 -9.95 -3.78 -16.11
N VAL A 114 -8.66 -3.74 -15.75
CA VAL A 114 -7.59 -4.15 -16.68
C VAL A 114 -7.64 -5.66 -16.93
N THR A 115 -7.29 -6.04 -18.16
CA THR A 115 -7.23 -7.43 -18.62
C THR A 115 -6.00 -7.57 -19.50
N GLY A 116 -5.35 -8.73 -19.48
CA GLY A 116 -4.15 -8.93 -20.27
C GLY A 116 -3.39 -10.18 -19.85
N ASP A 117 -2.08 -10.05 -19.79
CA ASP A 117 -1.17 -11.08 -19.30
C ASP A 117 -1.28 -11.31 -17.78
N ASP A 118 -0.56 -12.32 -17.31
CA ASP A 118 -0.55 -12.70 -15.90
C ASP A 118 -0.11 -11.56 -14.98
N ASP A 119 0.84 -10.72 -15.41
CA ASP A 119 1.31 -9.57 -14.63
C ASP A 119 0.20 -8.50 -14.47
N THR A 120 -0.55 -8.26 -15.54
CA THR A 120 -1.71 -7.35 -15.54
C THR A 120 -2.83 -7.88 -14.65
N LEU A 121 -3.10 -9.18 -14.70
CA LEU A 121 -4.11 -9.82 -13.85
C LEU A 121 -3.67 -9.88 -12.38
N ALA A 122 -2.38 -10.08 -12.10
CA ALA A 122 -1.82 -10.02 -10.75
C ALA A 122 -1.95 -8.61 -10.14
N LEU A 123 -1.67 -7.57 -10.93
CA LEU A 123 -1.91 -6.18 -10.53
C LEU A 123 -3.38 -5.96 -10.16
N ARG A 124 -4.30 -6.36 -11.04
CA ARG A 124 -5.75 -6.24 -10.77
C ARG A 124 -6.14 -6.97 -9.48
N SER A 125 -5.63 -8.18 -9.27
CA SER A 125 -5.89 -8.96 -8.06
C SER A 125 -5.44 -8.22 -6.80
N SER A 126 -4.23 -7.69 -6.80
CA SER A 126 -3.70 -6.94 -5.67
C SER A 126 -4.49 -5.65 -5.40
N VAL A 127 -4.89 -4.95 -6.46
CA VAL A 127 -5.73 -3.75 -6.36
C VAL A 127 -7.09 -4.07 -5.75
N CYS A 128 -7.75 -5.14 -6.20
CA CYS A 128 -9.04 -5.57 -5.65
C CYS A 128 -8.93 -5.96 -4.17
N ASP A 129 -7.90 -6.72 -3.78
CA ASP A 129 -7.62 -7.06 -2.37
C ASP A 129 -7.46 -5.78 -1.52
N SER A 130 -6.65 -4.85 -2.02
CA SER A 130 -6.36 -3.59 -1.33
C SER A 130 -7.60 -2.72 -1.16
N MET A 131 -8.45 -2.63 -2.19
CA MET A 131 -9.73 -1.92 -2.10
C MET A 131 -10.68 -2.58 -1.10
N GLY A 132 -10.66 -3.91 -0.97
CA GLY A 132 -11.41 -4.63 0.06
C GLY A 132 -10.94 -4.28 1.48
N ARG A 133 -9.62 -4.23 1.71
CA ARG A 133 -9.04 -3.77 2.99
C ARG A 133 -9.41 -2.33 3.30
N ILE A 134 -9.35 -1.45 2.30
CA ILE A 134 -9.77 -0.04 2.41
C ILE A 134 -11.25 0.04 2.82
N ALA A 135 -12.13 -0.72 2.18
CA ALA A 135 -13.56 -0.76 2.51
C ALA A 135 -13.78 -1.14 3.98
N GLY A 136 -13.01 -2.11 4.48
CA GLY A 136 -13.01 -2.48 5.90
C GLY A 136 -12.59 -1.34 6.85
N ALA A 137 -11.66 -0.49 6.41
CA ALA A 137 -11.15 0.62 7.22
C ALA A 137 -12.11 1.81 7.28
N VAL A 138 -12.68 2.20 6.13
CA VAL A 138 -13.53 3.42 6.01
C VAL A 138 -15.01 3.15 6.27
N GLY A 139 -15.43 1.88 6.23
CA GLY A 139 -16.80 1.47 6.44
C GLY A 139 -17.72 1.65 5.22
N PRO A 140 -18.94 1.12 5.29
CA PRO A 140 -19.84 1.00 4.14
C PRO A 140 -20.32 2.35 3.61
N GLU A 141 -20.58 3.33 4.47
CA GLU A 141 -21.09 4.64 4.06
C GLU A 141 -20.10 5.40 3.18
N ALA A 142 -18.82 5.41 3.59
CA ALA A 142 -17.77 6.08 2.83
C ALA A 142 -17.43 5.33 1.53
N PHE A 143 -17.50 3.99 1.54
CA PHE A 143 -17.15 3.17 0.39
C PHE A 143 -18.29 3.04 -0.64
N GLN A 144 -19.55 3.32 -0.26
CA GLN A 144 -20.73 3.18 -1.10
C GLN A 144 -20.61 3.78 -2.52
N PRO A 145 -20.00 4.97 -2.74
CA PRO A 145 -19.89 5.54 -4.08
C PRO A 145 -19.02 4.73 -5.06
N TYR A 146 -18.21 3.79 -4.55
CA TYR A 146 -17.25 3.02 -5.34
C TYR A 146 -17.73 1.60 -5.69
N VAL A 147 -18.98 1.26 -5.35
CA VAL A 147 -19.57 -0.07 -5.55
C VAL A 147 -20.83 -0.07 -6.44
N VAL A 148 -21.10 1.03 -7.17
CA VAL A 148 -22.30 1.21 -8.02
C VAL A 148 -21.89 1.52 -9.46
N ASP A 149 -22.43 0.97 -10.55
CA ASP A 149 -23.35 -0.15 -10.79
C ASP A 149 -22.57 -1.32 -11.44
N LEU A 150 -22.74 -2.54 -10.93
CA LEU A 150 -22.44 -3.80 -11.63
C LEU A 150 -23.74 -4.35 -12.24
#